data_AF-X6LJP6-F1
#
_entry.id   AF-X6LJP6-F1
#
_cell.length_a   1.000
_cell.length_b   1.000
_cell.length_c   1.000
_cell.angle_alpha   90.00
_cell.angle_beta   90.00
_cell.angle_gamma   90.00
#
_symmetry.space_group_name_H-M   'P 1'
#
loop_
_entity.id
_entity.type
_entity.pdbx_description
1 polymer ?
#
loop_
_entity_poly.entity_id
_entity_poly.type
_entity_poly.pdbx_seq_one_letter_code
_entity_poly.pdbx_strand_id
1 'polypeptide(L)'
;LVHPLSVNNVKCVRYLLEAEIIKPSVHSDLIESALNCAITYQNTEAIKVLMDGKNRSKTKTKLATNVMKQIKERNKSMEMLSYLKKRGDNEYSQIMNGLCETMQLMIEENKPICKSLLNLCWLHDKDKLWSTLLHKCERIFSGGPKGETLSWLDWKWIEENVIDDDKETLLMWMEETDEH
;
A
#
# COMPACT_ATOMS: atom_id res chain seq x y z
N LEU A 1 -11.04 -7.30 -29.71
CA LEU A 1 -10.52 -6.56 -28.52
C LEU A 1 -9.31 -5.69 -28.87
N VAL A 2 -8.37 -6.15 -29.70
CA VAL A 2 -7.25 -5.32 -30.15
C VAL A 2 -7.29 -5.24 -31.67
N HIS A 3 -7.49 -4.05 -32.23
CA HIS A 3 -7.24 -3.78 -33.65
C HIS A 3 -5.82 -3.20 -33.77
N PRO A 4 -4.98 -3.67 -34.71
CA PRO A 4 -3.54 -3.39 -34.76
C PRO A 4 -3.16 -1.93 -35.03
N LEU A 5 -4.11 -1.08 -35.40
CA LEU A 5 -3.87 0.28 -35.88
C LEU A 5 -4.50 1.39 -35.02
N SER A 6 -5.03 1.08 -33.83
CA SER A 6 -5.63 2.10 -32.98
C SER A 6 -5.27 1.94 -31.50
N VAL A 7 -4.57 2.94 -30.98
CA VAL A 7 -4.15 3.08 -29.58
C VAL A 7 -5.35 3.19 -28.63
N ASN A 8 -6.50 3.67 -29.12
CA ASN A 8 -7.74 3.79 -28.33
C ASN A 8 -8.28 2.42 -27.86
N ASN A 9 -7.92 1.33 -28.55
CA ASN A 9 -8.37 -0.01 -28.19
C ASN A 9 -7.75 -0.52 -26.89
N VAL A 10 -6.54 -0.09 -26.53
CA VAL A 10 -5.87 -0.55 -25.29
C VAL A 10 -6.60 -0.01 -24.05
N LYS A 11 -7.03 1.25 -24.11
CA LYS A 11 -7.83 1.88 -23.03
C LYS A 11 -9.20 1.22 -22.89
N CYS A 12 -9.87 0.94 -24.00
CA CYS A 12 -11.16 0.22 -23.98
C CYS A 12 -11.01 -1.20 -23.41
N VAL A 13 -9.98 -1.95 -23.82
CA VAL A 13 -9.70 -3.29 -23.28
C VAL A 13 -9.43 -3.24 -21.79
N ARG A 14 -8.62 -2.27 -21.33
CA ARG A 14 -8.37 -2.05 -19.90
C ARG A 14 -9.68 -1.82 -19.14
N TYR A 15 -10.55 -0.93 -19.63
CA TYR A 15 -11.83 -0.64 -19.00
C TYR A 15 -12.75 -1.87 -18.96
N LEU A 16 -12.84 -2.63 -20.05
CA LEU A 16 -13.67 -3.85 -20.11
C LEU A 16 -13.19 -4.94 -19.15
N LEU A 17 -11.87 -5.04 -18.94
CA LEU A 17 -11.26 -5.94 -17.96
C LEU A 17 -11.45 -5.41 -16.52
N GLU A 18 -11.34 -4.10 -16.33
CA GLU A 18 -11.52 -3.39 -15.05
C GLU A 18 -12.94 -3.49 -14.52
N ALA A 19 -13.93 -3.21 -15.36
CA ALA A 19 -15.35 -3.27 -15.05
C ALA A 19 -15.90 -4.71 -14.99
N GLU A 20 -15.04 -5.74 -15.08
CA GLU A 20 -15.40 -7.16 -15.16
C GLU A 20 -16.44 -7.52 -16.24
N ILE A 21 -16.61 -6.68 -17.26
CA ILE A 21 -17.49 -6.93 -18.40
C ILE A 21 -16.94 -8.11 -19.22
N ILE A 22 -15.61 -8.18 -19.37
CA ILE A 22 -14.91 -9.32 -19.94
C ILE A 22 -14.09 -9.99 -18.84
N LYS A 23 -14.57 -11.15 -18.40
CA LYS A 23 -13.89 -11.97 -17.40
C LYS A 23 -12.93 -12.96 -18.08
N PRO A 24 -11.61 -12.92 -17.82
CA PRO A 24 -10.65 -13.81 -18.45
C PRO A 24 -10.90 -15.30 -18.21
N SER A 25 -11.53 -15.66 -17.09
CA SER A 25 -11.92 -17.05 -16.77
C SER A 25 -13.11 -17.55 -17.59
N VAL A 26 -13.93 -16.64 -18.12
CA VAL A 26 -15.14 -16.94 -18.90
C VAL A 26 -14.89 -16.75 -20.39
N HIS A 27 -14.01 -15.81 -20.75
CA HIS A 27 -13.71 -15.41 -22.12
C HIS A 27 -12.26 -15.73 -22.49
N SER A 28 -11.75 -16.90 -22.08
CA SER A 28 -10.35 -17.31 -22.28
C SER A 28 -9.92 -17.20 -23.74
N ASP A 29 -10.73 -17.73 -24.65
CA ASP A 29 -10.41 -17.84 -26.08
C ASP A 29 -10.36 -16.45 -26.74
N LEU A 30 -11.24 -15.54 -26.31
CA LEU A 30 -11.27 -14.16 -26.76
C LEU A 30 -10.03 -13.39 -26.28
N ILE A 31 -9.60 -13.62 -25.04
CA ILE A 31 -8.39 -13.01 -24.46
C ILE A 31 -7.12 -13.58 -25.13
N GLU A 32 -7.07 -14.88 -25.40
CA GLU A 32 -5.95 -15.54 -26.07
C GLU A 32 -5.82 -15.11 -27.52
N SER A 33 -6.93 -15.03 -28.27
CA SER A 33 -6.95 -14.47 -29.62
C SER A 33 -6.48 -13.01 -29.64
N ALA A 34 -6.94 -12.19 -28.69
CA ALA A 34 -6.52 -10.80 -28.57
C ALA A 34 -5.02 -10.67 -28.21
N LEU A 35 -4.50 -11.55 -27.36
CA LEU A 35 -3.10 -11.58 -26.97
C LEU A 35 -2.20 -12.01 -28.13
N ASN A 36 -2.60 -13.05 -28.86
CA ASN A 36 -1.89 -13.50 -30.06
C ASN A 36 -1.81 -12.40 -31.11
N CYS A 37 -2.93 -11.70 -31.36
CA CYS A 37 -2.94 -10.52 -32.22
C CYS A 37 -1.98 -9.43 -31.69
N ALA A 38 -2.03 -9.09 -30.41
CA ALA A 38 -1.13 -8.09 -29.82
C ALA A 38 0.36 -8.48 -29.95
N ILE A 39 0.70 -9.76 -29.81
CA ILE A 39 2.06 -10.30 -30.01
C ILE A 39 2.49 -10.20 -31.48
N THR A 40 1.64 -10.63 -32.42
CA THR A 40 1.93 -10.57 -33.86
C THR A 40 2.26 -9.15 -34.31
N TYR A 41 1.56 -8.16 -33.78
CA TYR A 41 1.78 -6.74 -34.10
C TYR A 41 2.70 -6.02 -33.11
N GLN A 42 3.36 -6.74 -32.19
CA GLN A 42 4.30 -6.21 -31.20
C GLN A 42 3.73 -5.02 -30.38
N ASN A 43 2.42 -5.03 -30.12
CA ASN A 43 1.75 -4.00 -29.33
C ASN A 43 1.98 -4.28 -27.83
N THR A 44 3.13 -3.85 -27.32
CA THR A 44 3.59 -4.09 -25.94
C THR A 44 2.57 -3.66 -24.89
N GLU A 45 1.87 -2.56 -25.14
CA GLU A 45 0.89 -1.99 -24.21
C GLU A 45 -0.39 -2.83 -24.13
N ALA A 46 -0.86 -3.33 -25.28
CA ALA A 46 -1.96 -4.28 -25.33
C ALA A 46 -1.59 -5.63 -24.69
N ILE A 47 -0.35 -6.11 -24.92
CA ILE A 47 0.16 -7.35 -24.30
C ILE A 47 0.15 -7.21 -22.78
N LYS A 48 0.66 -6.09 -22.23
CA LYS A 48 0.69 -5.84 -20.79
C LYS A 48 -0.71 -5.85 -20.19
N VAL A 49 -1.65 -5.07 -20.76
CA VAL A 49 -3.03 -4.99 -20.27
C VAL A 49 -3.75 -6.35 -20.34
N LEU A 50 -3.58 -7.11 -21.42
CA LEU A 50 -4.21 -8.43 -21.57
C LEU A 50 -3.58 -9.48 -20.65
N MET A 51 -2.26 -9.45 -20.46
CA MET A 51 -1.57 -10.32 -19.51
C MET A 51 -1.95 -9.99 -18.07
N ASP A 52 -2.03 -8.71 -17.70
CA ASP A 52 -2.49 -8.26 -16.39
C ASP A 52 -3.94 -8.69 -16.16
N GLY A 53 -4.82 -8.48 -17.16
CA GLY A 53 -6.19 -8.98 -17.18
C GLY A 53 -6.28 -10.48 -16.96
N LYS A 54 -5.59 -11.28 -17.78
CA LYS A 54 -5.53 -12.76 -17.68
C LYS A 54 -5.04 -13.23 -16.32
N ASN A 55 -4.14 -12.47 -15.71
CA ASN A 55 -3.59 -12.73 -14.39
C ASN A 55 -4.37 -12.07 -13.24
N ARG A 56 -5.53 -11.43 -13.46
CA ARG A 56 -6.31 -10.79 -12.38
C ARG A 56 -6.76 -11.73 -11.27
N SER A 57 -6.85 -13.05 -11.51
CA SER A 57 -7.03 -14.00 -10.40
C SER A 57 -5.85 -13.95 -9.42
N LYS A 58 -4.62 -13.67 -9.91
CA LYS A 58 -3.43 -13.40 -9.09
C LYS A 58 -3.53 -12.08 -8.33
N THR A 59 -4.29 -11.09 -8.79
CA THR A 59 -4.55 -9.85 -8.02
C THR A 59 -5.42 -10.12 -6.80
N LYS A 60 -6.43 -10.99 -6.92
CA LYS A 60 -7.20 -11.49 -5.76
C LYS A 60 -6.33 -12.33 -4.82
N THR A 61 -5.45 -13.18 -5.37
CA THR A 61 -4.46 -13.93 -4.56
C THR A 61 -3.46 -13.02 -3.87
N LYS A 62 -3.01 -11.94 -4.54
CA LYS A 62 -2.11 -10.93 -3.96
C LYS A 62 -2.82 -10.23 -2.81
N LEU A 63 -4.01 -9.66 -3.02
CA LEU A 63 -4.79 -9.05 -1.94
C LEU A 63 -5.00 -9.98 -0.73
N ALA A 64 -5.38 -11.24 -0.95
CA ALA A 64 -5.53 -12.22 0.12
C ALA A 64 -4.19 -12.50 0.85
N THR A 65 -3.09 -12.59 0.11
CA THR A 65 -1.73 -12.74 0.66
C THR A 65 -1.33 -11.51 1.48
N ASN A 66 -1.68 -10.31 1.01
CA ASN A 66 -1.40 -9.04 1.69
C ASN A 66 -2.12 -8.99 3.02
N VAL A 67 -3.42 -9.30 3.02
CA VAL A 67 -4.24 -9.36 4.24
C VAL A 67 -3.67 -10.37 5.23
N MET A 68 -3.27 -11.56 4.77
CA MET A 68 -2.62 -12.55 5.65
C MET A 68 -1.32 -12.05 6.27
N LYS A 69 -0.49 -11.33 5.52
CA LYS A 69 0.76 -10.74 6.04
C LYS A 69 0.47 -9.65 7.07
N GLN A 70 -0.51 -8.78 6.82
CA GLN A 70 -0.94 -7.76 7.80
C GLN A 70 -1.52 -8.38 9.07
N ILE A 71 -2.38 -9.42 8.96
CA ILE A 71 -2.89 -10.16 10.12
C ILE A 71 -1.74 -10.77 10.94
N LYS A 72 -0.74 -11.34 10.26
CA LYS A 72 0.43 -11.92 10.93
C LYS A 72 1.21 -10.87 11.71
N GLU A 73 1.44 -9.69 11.14
CA GLU A 73 2.12 -8.61 11.84
C GLU A 73 1.27 -8.03 12.98
N ARG A 74 -0.05 -7.90 12.79
CA ARG A 74 -0.98 -7.50 13.84
C ARG A 74 -0.90 -8.44 15.04
N ASN A 75 -0.94 -9.74 14.80
CA ASN A 75 -0.87 -10.75 15.86
C ASN A 75 0.44 -10.67 16.64
N LYS A 76 1.58 -10.52 15.95
CA LYS A 76 2.90 -10.34 16.60
C LYS A 76 2.94 -9.08 17.46
N SER A 77 2.48 -7.95 16.92
CA SER A 77 2.48 -6.68 17.65
C SER A 77 1.52 -6.73 18.85
N MET A 78 0.34 -7.34 18.70
CA MET A 78 -0.60 -7.56 19.82
C MET A 78 0.00 -8.46 20.90
N GLU A 79 0.68 -9.55 20.51
CA GLU A 79 1.37 -10.43 21.46
C GLU A 79 2.44 -9.65 22.23
N MET A 80 3.29 -8.88 21.55
CA MET A 80 4.28 -8.02 22.19
C MET A 80 3.65 -7.03 23.17
N LEU A 81 2.57 -6.34 22.77
CA LEU A 81 1.82 -5.45 23.66
C LEU A 81 1.29 -6.19 24.88
N SER A 82 0.78 -7.41 24.71
CA SER A 82 0.27 -8.23 25.83
C SER A 82 1.38 -8.56 26.84
N TYR A 83 2.60 -8.83 26.38
CA TYR A 83 3.75 -9.09 27.27
C TYR A 83 4.27 -7.81 27.94
N LEU A 84 4.23 -6.67 27.25
CA LEU A 84 4.59 -5.39 27.85
C LEU A 84 3.60 -5.00 28.97
N LYS A 85 2.30 -5.20 28.75
CA LYS A 85 1.26 -4.93 29.76
C LYS A 85 1.44 -5.77 31.04
N LYS A 86 2.03 -6.96 30.96
CA LYS A 86 2.35 -7.79 32.15
C LYS A 86 3.38 -7.15 33.08
N ARG A 87 4.14 -6.14 32.63
CA ARG A 87 5.08 -5.39 33.47
C ARG A 87 4.39 -4.35 34.38
N GLY A 88 3.10 -4.12 34.18
CA GLY A 88 2.31 -3.13 34.92
C GLY A 88 2.05 -1.87 34.12
N ASP A 89 0.91 -1.23 34.39
CA ASP A 89 0.37 -0.15 33.55
C ASP A 89 1.30 1.07 33.47
N ASN A 90 2.00 1.40 34.55
CA ASN A 90 2.91 2.54 34.58
C ASN A 90 4.15 2.30 33.70
N GLU A 91 4.81 1.14 33.84
CA GLU A 91 5.97 0.79 33.00
C GLU A 91 5.58 0.63 31.54
N TYR A 92 4.44 -0.03 31.29
CA TYR A 92 3.88 -0.16 29.94
C TYR A 92 3.67 1.19 29.27
N SER A 93 3.00 2.12 29.96
CA SER A 93 2.69 3.45 29.42
C SER A 93 3.96 4.26 29.18
N GLN A 94 4.94 4.20 30.10
CA GLN A 94 6.22 4.88 29.92
C GLN A 94 6.98 4.37 28.69
N ILE A 95 7.06 3.04 28.52
CA ILE A 95 7.74 2.43 27.37
C ILE A 95 7.04 2.82 26.07
N MET A 96 5.71 2.67 26.00
CA MET A 96 4.97 2.94 24.78
C MET A 96 4.95 4.42 24.42
N ASN A 97 4.82 5.32 25.39
CA ASN A 97 4.91 6.76 25.15
C ASN A 97 6.28 7.13 24.59
N GLY A 98 7.37 6.64 25.20
CA GLY A 98 8.72 6.89 24.71
C GLY A 98 8.98 6.34 23.31
N LEU A 99 8.44 5.15 22.99
CA LEU A 99 8.51 4.57 21.64
C LEU A 99 7.73 5.40 20.62
N CYS A 100 6.52 5.83 20.97
CA CYS A 100 5.69 6.66 20.08
C CYS A 100 6.35 8.01 19.82
N GLU A 101 6.83 8.69 20.85
CA GLU A 101 7.56 9.97 20.73
C GLU A 101 8.81 9.83 19.88
N THR A 102 9.59 8.76 20.10
CA THR A 102 10.76 8.46 19.27
C THR A 102 10.37 8.26 17.81
N MET A 103 9.29 7.51 17.55
CA MET A 103 8.79 7.27 16.20
C MET A 103 8.35 8.58 15.53
N GLN A 104 7.67 9.47 16.26
CA GLN A 104 7.27 10.78 15.74
C GLN A 104 8.49 11.61 15.31
N LEU A 105 9.52 11.70 16.16
CA LEU A 105 10.76 12.39 15.82
C LEU A 105 11.44 11.78 14.59
N MET A 106 11.48 10.46 14.48
CA MET A 106 12.02 9.79 13.31
C MET A 106 11.26 10.11 12.02
N ILE A 107 9.93 10.19 12.08
CA ILE A 107 9.09 10.59 10.95
C ILE A 107 9.37 12.05 10.57
N GLU A 108 9.41 12.95 11.55
CA GLU A 108 9.63 14.38 11.32
C GLU A 108 11.00 14.65 10.69
N GLU A 109 12.04 13.95 11.15
CA GLU A 109 13.43 14.10 10.71
C GLU A 109 13.83 13.24 9.49
N ASN A 110 12.87 12.57 8.83
CA ASN A 110 13.13 11.66 7.70
C ASN A 110 14.13 10.54 8.01
N LYS A 111 14.10 10.00 9.23
CA LYS A 111 14.96 8.86 9.61
C LYS A 111 14.33 7.56 9.11
N PRO A 112 15.14 6.54 8.77
CA PRO A 112 14.63 5.22 8.44
C PRO A 112 13.84 4.64 9.61
N ILE A 113 12.60 4.20 9.40
CA ILE A 113 11.74 3.69 10.47
C ILE A 113 11.67 2.16 10.49
N CYS A 114 11.62 1.59 11.70
CA CYS A 114 11.36 0.17 11.88
C CYS A 114 9.85 -0.12 11.82
N LYS A 115 9.39 -0.84 10.80
CA LYS A 115 7.96 -1.10 10.56
C LYS A 115 7.28 -1.88 11.70
N SER A 116 7.97 -2.82 12.34
CA SER A 116 7.41 -3.54 13.49
C SER A 116 7.18 -2.61 14.69
N LEU A 117 8.07 -1.63 14.90
CA LEU A 117 7.88 -0.60 15.94
C LEU A 117 6.78 0.39 15.54
N LEU A 118 6.71 0.78 14.27
CA LEU A 118 5.62 1.63 13.77
C LEU A 118 4.26 0.95 13.98
N ASN A 119 4.13 -0.33 13.61
CA ASN A 119 2.92 -1.12 13.83
C ASN A 119 2.57 -1.23 15.32
N LEU A 120 3.57 -1.40 16.20
CA LEU A 120 3.35 -1.45 17.64
C LEU A 120 2.79 -0.11 18.18
N CYS A 121 3.40 0.99 17.75
CA CYS A 121 2.97 2.35 18.12
C CYS A 121 1.58 2.65 17.53
N TRP A 122 1.30 2.20 16.30
CA TRP A 122 0.00 2.38 15.64
C TRP A 122 -1.14 1.68 16.38
N LEU A 123 -0.89 0.46 16.88
CA LEU A 123 -1.88 -0.27 17.68
C LEU A 123 -2.06 0.30 19.09
N HIS A 124 -1.11 1.08 19.59
CA HIS A 124 -1.19 1.69 20.92
C HIS A 124 -1.86 3.06 20.89
N ASP A 125 -1.43 3.92 19.96
CA ASP A 125 -1.92 5.30 19.82
C ASP A 125 -1.93 5.70 18.34
N LYS A 126 -2.99 5.26 17.66
CA LYS A 126 -3.24 5.53 16.23
C LYS A 126 -3.35 7.01 15.94
N ASP A 127 -4.08 7.75 16.78
CA ASP A 127 -4.39 9.15 16.56
C ASP A 127 -3.12 10.01 16.60
N LYS A 128 -2.24 9.74 17.57
CA LYS A 128 -0.96 10.44 17.70
C LYS A 128 -0.07 10.23 16.49
N LEU A 129 0.11 8.98 16.04
CA LEU A 129 0.92 8.71 14.84
C LEU A 129 0.29 9.23 13.55
N TRP A 130 -1.03 9.09 13.41
CA TRP A 130 -1.75 9.61 12.26
C TRP A 130 -1.61 11.12 12.16
N SER A 131 -1.75 11.84 13.26
CA SER A 131 -1.56 13.30 13.29
C SER A 131 -0.17 13.71 12.83
N THR A 132 0.88 13.00 13.26
CA THR A 132 2.26 13.27 12.84
C THR A 132 2.48 13.01 11.35
N LEU A 133 1.96 11.90 10.83
CA LEU A 133 2.05 11.58 9.40
C LEU A 133 1.25 12.56 8.55
N LEU A 134 0.05 12.94 8.98
CA LEU A 134 -0.76 13.94 8.30
C LEU A 134 -0.05 15.30 8.27
N HIS A 135 0.47 15.76 9.40
CA HIS A 135 1.23 17.01 9.48
C HIS A 135 2.48 16.97 8.59
N LYS A 136 3.18 15.83 8.52
CA LYS A 136 4.31 15.62 7.61
C LYS A 136 3.86 15.76 6.14
N CYS A 137 2.76 15.11 5.75
CA CYS A 137 2.18 15.24 4.42
C CYS A 137 1.75 16.68 4.12
N GLU A 138 1.05 17.35 5.03
CA GLU A 138 0.61 18.74 4.88
C GLU A 138 1.79 19.68 4.67
N ARG A 139 2.90 19.50 5.41
CA ARG A 139 4.13 20.28 5.22
C ARG A 139 4.72 20.11 3.82
N ILE A 140 4.69 18.88 3.29
CA ILE A 140 5.18 18.54 1.95
C ILE A 140 4.28 19.19 0.88
N PHE A 141 2.96 19.08 1.01
CA PHE A 141 2.00 19.63 0.04
C PHE A 141 1.87 21.16 0.08
N SER A 142 2.04 21.77 1.26
CA SER A 142 1.88 23.22 1.44
C SER A 142 3.12 24.02 1.02
N GLY A 143 4.18 23.37 0.53
CA GLY A 143 5.40 24.03 0.04
C GLY A 143 6.24 24.71 1.14
N GLY A 144 6.07 24.28 2.40
CA GLY A 144 6.72 24.87 3.57
C GLY A 144 6.37 26.35 3.82
N PRO A 145 6.43 26.83 5.07
CA PRO A 145 6.47 28.27 5.29
C PRO A 145 7.82 28.78 4.74
N LYS A 146 7.79 29.55 3.65
CA LYS A 146 8.91 30.32 3.02
C LYS A 146 9.53 29.77 1.73
N GLY A 147 8.77 29.10 0.84
CA GLY A 147 9.24 28.88 -0.54
C GLY A 147 10.54 28.06 -0.62
N GLU A 148 10.82 27.27 0.41
CA GLU A 148 11.80 26.21 0.32
C GLU A 148 11.22 25.17 -0.64
N THR A 149 11.87 25.04 -1.79
CA THR A 149 11.61 23.99 -2.77
C THR A 149 11.34 22.68 -2.04
N LEU A 150 10.18 22.07 -2.30
CA LEU A 150 9.85 20.71 -1.90
C LEU A 150 11.12 19.86 -1.91
N SER A 151 11.61 19.44 -0.74
CA SER A 151 12.77 18.59 -0.71
C SER A 151 12.33 17.25 -1.27
N TRP A 152 12.78 16.93 -2.48
CA TRP A 152 12.60 15.61 -3.09
C TRP A 152 12.90 14.46 -2.11
N LEU A 153 13.76 14.70 -1.12
CA LEU A 153 14.06 13.79 -0.01
C LEU A 153 12.84 13.48 0.89
N ASP A 154 11.99 14.46 1.20
CA ASP A 154 10.78 14.23 2.01
C ASP A 154 9.78 13.35 1.24
N TRP A 155 9.57 13.65 -0.05
CA TRP A 155 8.68 12.84 -0.90
C TRP A 155 9.19 11.42 -1.04
N LYS A 156 10.49 11.26 -1.31
CA LYS A 156 11.14 9.96 -1.40
C LYS A 156 11.08 9.19 -0.08
N TRP A 157 11.19 9.87 1.06
CA TRP A 157 11.05 9.22 2.36
C TRP A 157 9.64 8.66 2.56
N ILE A 158 8.59 9.43 2.22
CA ILE A 158 7.20 8.96 2.28
C ILE A 158 7.00 7.80 1.31
N GLU A 159 7.53 7.90 0.10
CA GLU A 159 7.51 6.83 -0.88
C GLU A 159 8.11 5.55 -0.27
N GLU A 160 9.34 5.58 0.23
CA GLU A 160 10.03 4.40 0.75
C GLU A 160 9.44 3.81 2.05
N ASN A 161 8.85 4.65 2.91
CA ASN A 161 8.46 4.25 4.27
C ASN A 161 6.94 4.07 4.45
N VAL A 162 6.12 4.68 3.59
CA VAL A 162 4.67 4.78 3.76
C VAL A 162 3.91 4.29 2.51
N ILE A 163 4.29 4.71 1.30
CA ILE A 163 3.53 4.50 0.06
C ILE A 163 4.02 3.30 -0.77
N ASP A 164 5.28 3.32 -1.21
CA ASP A 164 5.91 2.36 -2.11
C ASP A 164 6.34 1.08 -1.38
N ASP A 165 5.60 0.75 -0.33
CA ASP A 165 5.87 -0.44 0.42
C ASP A 165 5.45 -1.65 -0.41
N ASP A 166 6.44 -2.29 -1.00
CA ASP A 166 6.41 -3.67 -1.50
C ASP A 166 6.10 -4.70 -0.36
N LYS A 167 5.57 -4.25 0.78
CA LYS A 167 5.28 -5.03 2.00
C LYS A 167 4.03 -4.51 2.70
N GLU A 168 2.86 -4.86 2.18
CA GLU A 168 1.86 -5.80 2.73
C GLU A 168 1.84 -6.08 4.27
N THR A 169 2.39 -5.23 5.12
CA THR A 169 2.73 -5.49 6.53
C THR A 169 2.48 -4.30 7.43
N LEU A 170 2.40 -3.09 6.87
CA LEU A 170 1.96 -1.91 7.60
C LEU A 170 0.48 -2.03 7.95
N LEU A 171 0.18 -1.90 9.25
CA LEU A 171 -1.17 -2.04 9.77
C LEU A 171 -2.05 -0.81 9.51
N MET A 172 -1.44 0.34 9.24
CA MET A 172 -2.16 1.58 8.97
C MET A 172 -3.03 1.54 7.70
N TRP A 173 -2.76 0.59 6.81
CA TRP A 173 -3.51 0.35 5.58
C TRP A 173 -4.55 -0.76 5.69
N MET A 174 -4.69 -1.38 6.87
CA MET A 174 -5.84 -2.25 7.11
C MET A 174 -7.07 -1.37 7.28
N GLU A 175 -8.05 -1.51 6.39
CA GLU A 175 -9.39 -1.00 6.65
C GLU A 175 -9.91 -1.68 7.92
N GLU A 176 -10.26 -0.88 8.92
CA GLU A 176 -11.06 -1.36 10.04
C GLU A 176 -12.39 -1.78 9.42
N THR A 177 -12.59 -3.09 9.26
CA THR A 177 -13.90 -3.61 8.96
C THR A 177 -14.69 -3.40 10.25
N ASP A 178 -15.51 -2.36 10.26
CA ASP A 178 -16.50 -2.17 11.30
C ASP A 178 -17.37 -3.43 11.33
N GLU A 179 -17.09 -4.33 12.27
CA GLU A 179 -18.04 -5.38 12.64
C GLU A 179 -19.22 -4.66 13.31
N HIS A 180 -20.30 -4.49 12.56
CA HIS A 180 -21.63 -4.18 13.04
C HIS A 180 -22.56 -5.35 12.74
#